data_AF-A0A645JME9-F1
#
_entry.id   AF-A0A645JME9-F1
#
_cell.length_a   1.000
_cell.length_b   1.000
_cell.length_c   1.000
_cell.angle_alpha   90.00
_cell.angle_beta   90.00
_cell.angle_gamma   90.00
#
_symmetry.space_group_name_H-M   'P 1'
#
loop_
_entity.id
_entity.type
_entity.pdbx_description
1 polymer ?
#
loop_
_entity_poly.entity_id
_entity_poly.type
_entity_poly.pdbx_seq_one_letter_code
_entity_poly.pdbx_strand_id
1 'polypeptide(L)' 'MKQGDTVKAGQQLLHVDLDVIKEAGYDTITMLIVTETPKEGEKVAFVDFGDVSQGQKINK' A
#
# COMPACT_ATOMS: atom_id res chain seq x y z
N MET A 1 -7.77 5.46 13.83
CA MET A 1 -8.27 5.41 12.44
C MET A 1 -9.57 4.64 12.44
N LYS A 2 -10.61 5.22 11.86
CA LYS A 2 -11.91 4.57 11.69
C LYS A 2 -12.42 4.80 10.27
N GLN A 3 -13.42 4.01 9.88
CA GLN A 3 -14.10 4.19 8.60
C GLN A 3 -14.67 5.62 8.49
N GLY A 4 -14.47 6.25 7.34
CA GLY A 4 -14.90 7.61 7.05
C GLY A 4 -13.89 8.70 7.41
N ASP A 5 -12.78 8.37 8.08
CA ASP A 5 -11.72 9.34 8.33
C ASP A 5 -11.04 9.78 7.01
N THR A 6 -10.82 11.09 6.85
CA THR A 6 -9.93 11.62 5.80
C THR A 6 -8.49 11.50 6.26
N VAL A 7 -7.62 10.98 5.40
CA VAL A 7 -6.20 10.74 5.72
C VAL A 7 -5.28 11.49 4.78
N LYS A 8 -4.01 11.62 5.18
CA LYS A 8 -2.93 12.16 4.35
C LYS A 8 -1.89 11.10 4.05
N ALA A 9 -1.15 11.25 2.95
CA ALA A 9 -0.03 10.36 2.62
C ALA A 9 0.99 10.33 3.77
N GLY A 10 1.43 9.11 4.13
CA GLY A 10 2.36 8.88 5.26
C GLY A 10 1.69 8.76 6.64
N GLN A 11 0.40 9.06 6.77
CA GLN A 11 -0.33 8.86 8.02
C GLN A 11 -0.46 7.36 8.34
N GLN A 12 -0.09 6.97 9.57
CA GLN A 12 -0.22 5.59 10.03
C GLN A 12 -1.69 5.16 10.06
N LEU A 13 -2.01 4.08 9.35
CA LEU A 13 -3.36 3.52 9.32
C LEU A 13 -3.58 2.47 10.40
N LEU A 14 -2.61 1.55 10.52
CA LEU A 14 -2.64 0.40 11.41
C LEU A 14 -1.21 -0.02 11.75
N HIS A 15 -1.08 -0.86 12.78
CA HIS A 15 0.18 -1.50 13.16
C HIS A 15 -0.02 -3.01 13.11
N VAL A 16 0.95 -3.73 12.54
CA VAL A 16 0.92 -5.18 12.38
C VAL A 16 2.20 -5.77 12.94
N ASP A 17 2.06 -6.81 13.73
CA ASP A 17 3.17 -7.67 14.12
C ASP A 17 3.38 -8.74 13.04
N LEU A 18 4.43 -8.56 12.23
CA LEU A 18 4.72 -9.49 11.14
C LEU A 18 5.28 -10.82 11.61
N ASP A 19 5.88 -10.88 12.80
CA ASP A 19 6.46 -12.11 13.32
C ASP A 19 5.36 -13.07 13.76
N VAL A 20 4.31 -12.56 14.42
CA VAL A 20 3.11 -13.32 14.75
C VAL A 20 2.42 -13.88 13.50
N ILE A 21 2.33 -13.10 12.42
CA ILE A 21 1.70 -13.55 11.15
C ILE A 21 2.51 -14.69 10.51
N LYS A 22 3.84 -14.56 10.49
CA LYS A 22 4.74 -15.59 9.96
C LYS A 22 4.68 -16.87 10.80
N GLU A 23 4.68 -16.76 12.12
CA GLU A 23 4.58 -17.90 13.03
C GLU A 23 3.25 -18.66 12.88
N ALA A 24 2.16 -17.94 12.59
CA ALA A 24 0.87 -18.53 12.26
C ALA A 24 0.82 -19.20 10.87
N GLY A 25 1.90 -19.11 10.08
CA GLY A 25 2.03 -19.75 8.77
C GLY A 25 1.39 -18.98 7.61
N TYR A 26 1.07 -17.70 7.81
CA TYR A 26 0.52 -16.85 6.76
C TYR A 26 1.61 -16.12 5.96
N ASP A 27 1.33 -15.91 4.68
CA ASP A 27 2.16 -15.05 3.85
C ASP A 27 2.03 -13.59 4.28
N THR A 28 3.14 -12.85 4.26
CA THR A 28 3.21 -11.42 4.60
C THR A 28 3.19 -10.51 3.37
N ILE A 29 3.04 -11.08 2.16
CA ILE A 29 2.82 -10.31 0.94
C ILE A 29 1.58 -9.42 1.10
N THR A 30 1.80 -8.11 0.94
CA THR A 30 0.73 -7.10 0.96
C THR A 30 0.54 -6.55 -0.46
N MET A 31 -0.70 -6.60 -0.95
CA MET A 31 -1.06 -6.10 -2.28
C MET A 31 -1.59 -4.67 -2.22
N LEU A 32 -1.16 -3.82 -3.15
CA LEU A 32 -1.75 -2.51 -3.42
C LEU A 32 -2.61 -2.60 -4.69
N ILE A 33 -3.90 -2.31 -4.56
CA ILE A 33 -4.86 -2.36 -5.67
C ILE A 33 -5.47 -0.97 -5.84
N VAL A 34 -5.38 -0.41 -7.05
CA VAL A 34 -6.09 0.81 -7.45
C VAL A 34 -7.42 0.36 -8.06
N THR A 35 -8.53 0.76 -7.45
CA THR A 35 -9.88 0.26 -7.81
C THR A 35 -10.68 1.23 -8.67
N GLU A 36 -10.20 2.47 -8.82
CA GLU A 36 -10.79 3.47 -9.68
C GLU A 36 -10.76 3.05 -11.14
N THR A 37 -11.87 3.27 -11.86
CA THR A 37 -11.90 3.09 -13.32
C THR A 37 -11.04 4.17 -13.97
N PRO A 38 -10.00 3.80 -14.75
CA PRO A 38 -9.14 4.79 -15.41
C PRO A 38 -9.94 5.57 -16.46
N LYS A 39 -9.69 6.87 -16.55
CA LYS A 39 -10.19 7.68 -17.66
C LYS A 39 -9.44 7.33 -18.95
N GLU A 40 -10.00 7.72 -20.09
CA GLU A 40 -9.34 7.52 -21.37
C GLU A 40 -7.94 8.17 -21.36
N GLY A 41 -6.91 7.37 -21.67
CA GLY A 41 -5.51 7.79 -21.65
C GLY A 41 -4.83 7.79 -20.27
N GLU A 42 -5.57 7.55 -19.19
CA GLU A 42 -5.01 7.47 -17.84
C GLU A 42 -4.35 6.11 -17.61
N LYS A 43 -3.09 6.12 -17.18
CA LYS A 43 -2.34 4.92 -16.81
C LYS A 43 -1.68 5.16 -15.47
N VAL A 44 -1.86 4.23 -14.55
CA VAL A 44 -1.09 4.20 -13.31
C VAL A 44 0.25 3.56 -13.62
N ALA A 45 1.29 4.37 -13.69
CA ALA A 45 2.67 3.91 -13.89
C ALA A 45 3.41 3.91 -12.55
N PHE A 46 4.05 2.79 -12.24
CA PHE A 46 4.86 2.65 -11.03
C PHE A 46 6.36 2.71 -11.35
N VAL A 47 7.18 2.94 -10.33
CA VAL A 47 8.62 2.69 -10.35
C VAL A 47 8.90 1.21 -10.60
N ASP A 48 10.12 0.91 -11.04
CA ASP A 48 10.54 -0.48 -11.25
C ASP A 48 10.63 -1.23 -9.91
N PHE A 49 10.69 -2.56 -9.98
CA PHE A 49 10.80 -3.40 -8.79
C PHE A 49 12.07 -3.09 -7.99
N GLY A 50 11.97 -3.18 -6.66
CA GLY A 50 13.09 -2.96 -5.76
C GLY A 50 12.62 -2.65 -4.35
N ASP A 51 13.59 -2.35 -3.50
CA ASP A 51 13.32 -1.95 -2.12
C ASP A 51 12.66 -0.57 -2.08
N VAL A 52 11.63 -0.45 -1.24
CA VAL A 52 10.91 0.80 -1.01
C VAL A 52 10.88 1.12 0.47
N SER A 53 10.87 2.42 0.79
CA SER A 53 10.76 2.92 2.17
C SER A 53 9.43 3.62 2.41
N GLN A 54 9.03 3.73 3.68
CA GLN A 54 7.82 4.47 4.05
C GLN A 54 7.86 5.91 3.51
N GLY A 55 6.80 6.32 2.81
CA GLY A 55 6.66 7.67 2.25
C GLY A 55 7.35 7.88 0.91
N GLN A 56 8.08 6.88 0.38
CA GLN A 56 8.64 6.95 -0.96
C GLN A 56 7.53 7.06 -2.01
N LYS A 57 7.67 8.02 -2.93
CA LYS A 57 6.78 8.13 -4.09
C LYS A 57 7.09 6.99 -5.07
N ILE A 58 6.10 6.13 -5.31
CA ILE A 58 6.23 4.97 -6.20
C ILE A 58 5.50 5.13 -7.53
N ASN A 59 4.73 6.20 -7.73
CA ASN A 59 4.07 6.50 -9.00
C ASN A 59 4.88 7.50 -9.83
N LYS A 60 4.86 7.32 -11.16
CA LYS A 60 5.45 8.21 -12.15
C LYS A 60 4.45 9.27 -12.56
#